data_AF-A0A9Q9BEZ6-F1
#
_entry.id   AF-A0A9Q9BEZ6-F1
#
_cell.length_a   1.000
_cell.length_b   1.000
_cell.length_c   1.000
_cell.angle_alpha   90.00
_cell.angle_beta   90.00
_cell.angle_gamma   90.00
#
_symmetry.space_group_name_H-M   'P 1'
#
loop_
_entity.id
_entity.type
_entity.pdbx_description
1 polymer ?
#
loop_
_entity_poly.entity_id
_entity_poly.type
_entity_poly.pdbx_seq_one_letter_code
_entity_poly.pdbx_strand_id
1 'polypeptide(L)'
;MEINDFINTIGYDGNSAIVDKARLSKNSNKNIDQLLEAGAFRAAAAYAVYTESEEDLQRVADGYNKLSRSNYKKEQIRRLFGVSKVEVKKRLVW
;
A
#
# COMPACT_ATOMS: atom_id res chain seq x y z
N MET A 1 -0.51 -6.43 12.72
CA MET A 1 0.52 -6.35 11.66
C MET A 1 1.05 -4.93 11.65
N GLU A 2 2.36 -4.71 11.56
CA GLU A 2 2.93 -3.36 11.49
C GLU A 2 2.69 -2.73 10.11
N ILE A 3 2.67 -1.39 10.04
CA ILE A 3 2.37 -0.66 8.80
C ILE A 3 3.38 -0.99 7.69
N ASN A 4 4.68 -1.10 8.04
CA ASN A 4 5.74 -1.47 7.10
C ASN A 4 5.53 -2.88 6.52
N ASP A 5 4.99 -3.82 7.29
CA ASP A 5 4.71 -5.16 6.78
C ASP A 5 3.50 -5.18 5.86
N PHE A 6 2.47 -4.41 6.22
CA PHE A 6 1.27 -4.29 5.43
C PHE A 6 1.54 -3.70 4.04
N ILE A 7 2.31 -2.60 3.96
CA ILE A 7 2.65 -1.96 2.68
C ILE A 7 3.56 -2.81 1.78
N ASN A 8 4.32 -3.74 2.38
CA ASN A 8 5.25 -4.62 1.66
C ASN A 8 4.71 -6.05 1.47
N THR A 9 3.44 -6.28 1.83
CA THR A 9 2.77 -7.55 1.60
C THR A 9 2.43 -7.72 0.12
N ILE A 10 2.99 -8.76 -0.49
CA ILE A 10 2.77 -9.10 -1.91
C ILE A 10 1.60 -10.06 -2.11
N GLY A 11 1.28 -10.86 -1.10
CA GLY A 11 0.19 -11.83 -1.16
C GLY A 11 -0.20 -12.32 0.21
N TYR A 12 -1.29 -13.08 0.27
CA TYR A 12 -1.78 -13.73 1.48
C TYR A 12 -1.86 -15.23 1.21
N ASP A 13 -1.25 -16.02 2.09
CA ASP A 13 -1.36 -17.47 2.13
C ASP A 13 -2.20 -17.85 3.37
N GLY A 14 -3.50 -18.07 3.14
CA GLY A 14 -4.48 -18.31 4.21
C GLY A 14 -4.50 -17.16 5.23
N ASN A 15 -4.08 -17.46 6.47
CA ASN A 15 -3.99 -16.51 7.58
C ASN A 15 -2.61 -15.84 7.71
N SER A 16 -1.74 -15.98 6.72
CA SER A 16 -0.38 -15.46 6.70
C SER A 16 -0.19 -14.43 5.60
N ALA A 17 0.34 -13.25 5.91
CA ALA A 17 0.78 -12.31 4.87
C ALA A 17 2.19 -12.67 4.41
N ILE A 18 2.39 -12.75 3.10
CA ILE A 18 3.69 -12.90 2.46
C ILE A 18 4.24 -11.50 2.21
N VAL A 19 5.28 -11.15 2.97
CA VAL A 19 6.00 -9.87 2.87
C VAL A 19 7.28 -10.09 2.10
N ASP A 20 7.48 -9.28 1.05
CA ASP A 20 8.71 -9.32 0.25
C ASP A 20 9.84 -8.58 0.99
N LYS A 21 10.91 -9.30 1.34
CA LYS A 21 12.03 -8.72 2.11
C LYS A 21 12.77 -7.61 1.38
N ALA A 22 12.89 -7.69 0.05
CA ALA A 22 13.61 -6.69 -0.75
C ALA A 22 12.85 -5.35 -0.81
N ARG A 23 11.52 -5.41 -0.96
CA ARG A 23 10.65 -4.24 -0.86
C ARG A 23 10.57 -3.72 0.57
N LEU A 24 10.48 -4.59 1.56
CA LEU A 24 10.54 -4.20 2.97
C LEU A 24 11.80 -3.38 3.25
N SER A 25 12.98 -3.84 2.84
CA SER A 25 14.21 -3.07 3.06
C SER A 25 14.26 -1.75 2.27
N LYS A 26 13.64 -1.68 1.10
CA LYS A 26 13.60 -0.46 0.26
C LYS A 26 12.55 0.57 0.69
N ASN A 27 11.47 0.13 1.31
CA ASN A 27 10.33 0.97 1.67
C ASN A 27 10.13 1.14 3.17
N SER A 28 10.88 0.41 4.00
CA SER A 28 10.87 0.64 5.45
C SER A 28 11.27 2.09 5.76
N ASN A 29 10.51 2.72 6.66
CA ASN A 29 10.69 4.13 7.08
C ASN A 29 10.37 5.20 6.02
N LYS A 30 9.75 4.85 4.89
CA LYS A 30 9.30 5.85 3.93
C LYS A 30 7.92 6.39 4.27
N ASN A 31 7.80 7.71 4.27
CA ASN A 31 6.52 8.42 4.33
C ASN A 31 5.76 8.27 3.00
N ILE A 32 4.47 8.58 3.01
CA ILE A 32 3.63 8.45 1.82
C ILE A 32 4.15 9.27 0.63
N ASP A 33 4.68 10.47 0.85
CA ASP A 33 5.29 11.30 -0.20
C ASP A 33 6.48 10.59 -0.86
N GLN A 34 7.34 9.94 -0.06
CA GLN A 34 8.47 9.17 -0.59
C GLN A 34 8.04 7.89 -1.31
N LEU A 35 6.93 7.28 -0.87
CA LEU A 35 6.34 6.14 -1.57
C LEU A 35 5.74 6.58 -2.92
N LEU A 36 5.14 7.77 -3.00
CA LEU A 36 4.62 8.34 -4.23
C LEU A 36 5.74 8.77 -5.19
N GLU A 37 6.79 9.44 -4.70
CA GLU A 37 7.98 9.78 -5.50
C GLU A 37 8.70 8.53 -6.02
N ALA A 38 8.76 7.46 -5.23
CA ALA A 38 9.32 6.19 -5.66
C ALA A 38 8.43 5.42 -6.66
N GLY A 39 7.24 5.93 -7.00
CA GLY A 39 6.26 5.24 -7.84
C GLY A 39 5.63 4.01 -7.17
N ALA A 40 5.80 3.86 -5.85
CA ALA A 40 5.26 2.76 -5.06
C ALA A 40 3.80 3.03 -4.63
N PHE A 41 2.93 3.30 -5.61
CA PHE A 41 1.52 3.66 -5.37
C PHE A 41 0.75 2.59 -4.58
N ARG A 42 1.06 1.31 -4.76
CA ARG A 42 0.47 0.22 -3.97
C ARG A 42 0.82 0.33 -2.48
N ALA A 43 2.07 0.65 -2.17
CA ALA A 43 2.52 0.82 -0.79
C ALA A 43 1.91 2.08 -0.16
N ALA A 44 1.83 3.17 -0.93
CA ALA A 44 1.15 4.40 -0.50
C ALA A 44 -0.36 4.15 -0.25
N ALA A 45 -1.03 3.41 -1.12
CA ALA A 45 -2.44 3.04 -0.94
C ALA A 45 -2.64 2.14 0.29
N ALA A 46 -1.76 1.16 0.49
CA ALA A 46 -1.76 0.31 1.69
C ALA A 46 -1.55 1.14 2.97
N TYR A 47 -0.64 2.11 2.94
CA TYR A 47 -0.39 3.03 4.05
C TYR A 47 -1.66 3.80 4.40
N ALA A 48 -2.30 4.41 3.40
CA ALA A 48 -3.52 5.19 3.57
C ALA A 48 -4.70 4.35 4.08
N VAL A 49 -4.83 3.09 3.62
CA VAL A 49 -5.84 2.15 4.11
C VAL A 49 -5.56 1.73 5.56
N TYR A 50 -4.28 1.58 5.94
CA TYR A 50 -3.89 1.21 7.29
C TYR A 50 -4.10 2.35 8.28
N THR A 51 -3.76 3.59 7.91
CA THR A 51 -3.97 4.80 8.72
C THR A 51 -5.40 5.30 8.68
N GLU A 52 -6.28 4.69 7.86
CA GLU A 52 -7.66 5.11 7.63
C GLU A 52 -7.77 6.59 7.20
N SER A 53 -6.72 7.07 6.53
CA SER A 53 -6.57 8.47 6.13
C SER A 53 -7.07 8.67 4.71
N GLU A 54 -8.23 9.31 4.59
CA GLU A 54 -8.84 9.60 3.29
C GLU A 54 -8.03 10.61 2.47
N GLU A 55 -7.34 11.54 3.13
CA GLU A 55 -6.45 12.52 2.50
C GLU A 55 -5.30 11.84 1.76
N ASP A 56 -4.72 10.84 2.40
CA ASP A 56 -3.62 10.05 1.84
C ASP A 56 -4.07 9.21 0.64
N LEU A 57 -5.26 8.60 0.72
CA LEU A 57 -5.87 7.91 -0.44
C LEU A 57 -6.08 8.86 -1.62
N GLN A 58 -6.47 10.10 -1.34
CA GLN A 58 -6.67 11.11 -2.36
C GLN A 58 -5.34 11.57 -2.99
N ARG A 59 -4.26 11.71 -2.20
CA ARG A 59 -2.91 11.95 -2.74
C ARG A 59 -2.46 10.82 -3.67
N VAL A 60 -2.68 9.56 -3.29
CA VAL A 60 -2.34 8.41 -4.15
C VAL A 60 -3.16 8.44 -5.43
N ALA A 61 -4.46 8.75 -5.33
CA ALA A 61 -5.33 8.88 -6.50
C ALA A 61 -4.83 9.95 -7.46
N ASP A 62 -4.53 11.15 -6.96
CA ASP A 62 -4.06 12.27 -7.78
C ASP A 62 -2.72 11.95 -8.46
N GLY A 63 -1.75 11.44 -7.69
CA GLY A 63 -0.44 11.03 -8.23
C GLY A 63 -0.56 9.95 -9.30
N TYR A 64 -1.40 8.94 -9.07
CA TYR A 64 -1.61 7.86 -10.02
C TYR A 64 -2.38 8.33 -11.28
N ASN A 65 -3.40 9.16 -11.10
CA ASN A 65 -4.20 9.74 -12.18
C ASN A 65 -3.35 10.62 -13.09
N LYS A 66 -2.46 11.42 -12.51
CA LYS A 66 -1.51 12.26 -13.25
C LYS A 66 -0.53 11.43 -14.08
N LEU A 67 -0.07 10.29 -13.54
CA LEU A 67 0.88 9.41 -14.22
C LEU A 67 0.22 8.55 -15.31
N SER A 68 -0.95 7.98 -15.00
CA SER A 68 -1.67 7.04 -15.88
C SER A 68 -2.71 7.72 -16.78
N ARG A 69 -2.83 9.05 -16.73
CA ARG A 69 -3.90 9.84 -17.39
C ARG A 69 -5.30 9.26 -17.16
N SER A 70 -5.52 8.73 -15.98
CA SER A 70 -6.77 8.10 -15.57
C SER A 70 -7.53 9.00 -14.59
N ASN A 71 -8.78 8.69 -14.30
CA ASN A 71 -9.61 9.46 -13.38
C ASN A 71 -10.22 8.56 -12.29
N TYR A 72 -9.35 7.95 -11.49
CA TYR A 72 -9.75 7.13 -10.35
C TYR A 72 -10.07 7.99 -9.13
N LYS A 73 -11.15 7.66 -8.42
CA LYS A 73 -11.50 8.26 -7.13
C LYS A 73 -10.78 7.55 -5.97
N LYS A 74 -10.65 8.23 -4.82
CA LYS A 74 -10.08 7.68 -3.58
C LYS A 74 -10.66 6.31 -3.18
N GLU A 75 -11.96 6.11 -3.38
CA GLU A 75 -12.66 4.84 -3.09
C GLU A 75 -12.23 3.70 -4.02
N GLN A 76 -11.86 4.04 -5.27
CA GLN A 76 -11.43 3.07 -6.28
C GLN A 76 -9.97 2.68 -6.11
N ILE A 77 -9.13 3.53 -5.51
CA ILE A 77 -7.71 3.23 -5.23
C ILE A 77 -7.56 1.95 -4.42
N ARG A 78 -8.44 1.74 -3.44
CA ARG A 78 -8.46 0.53 -2.62
C ARG A 78 -8.62 -0.74 -3.45
N ARG A 79 -9.58 -0.73 -4.39
CA ARG A 79 -9.83 -1.84 -5.33
C ARG A 79 -8.75 -1.96 -6.39
N LEU A 80 -8.27 -0.83 -6.93
CA LEU A 80 -7.27 -0.78 -7.99
C LEU A 80 -5.96 -1.44 -7.55
N PHE A 81 -5.51 -1.15 -6.33
CA PHE A 81 -4.29 -1.72 -5.77
C PHE A 81 -4.52 -3.01 -4.98
N GLY A 82 -5.77 -3.46 -4.86
CA GLY A 82 -6.13 -4.68 -4.12
C GLY A 82 -5.76 -4.62 -2.64
N VAL A 83 -5.87 -3.43 -2.02
CA VAL A 83 -5.55 -3.20 -0.60
C VAL A 83 -6.81 -3.12 0.22
N SER A 84 -6.98 -4.15 1.04
CA SER A 84 -8.04 -4.25 2.03
C SER A 84 -7.40 -4.48 3.40
N LYS A 85 -7.94 -3.83 4.43
CA LYS A 85 -7.58 -4.10 5.82
C LYS A 85 -8.10 -5.51 6.15
N VAL A 86 -7.24 -6.51 6.03
CA VAL A 86 -7.55 -7.89 6.39
C VAL A 86 -6.88 -8.20 7.71
N GLU A 87 -7.60 -8.84 8.63
CA GLU A 87 -7.05 -9.26 9.91
C GLU A 87 -6.17 -10.49 9.72
N VAL A 88 -4.86 -10.27 9.63
CA VAL A 88 -3.86 -11.33 9.44
C VAL A 88 -3.28 -11.75 10.79
N LYS A 89 -3.34 -13.05 11.10
CA LYS A 89 -2.84 -13.62 12.36
C LYS A 89 -1.34 -13.95 12.33
N LYS A 90 -0.75 -14.18 11.16
CA LYS A 90 0.67 -14.53 10.99
C LYS A 90 1.34 -13.73 9.87
N ARG A 91 2.65 -13.53 10.00
CA ARG A 91 3.51 -12.88 9.00
C ARG A 91 4.56 -13.89 8.52
N LEU A 92 4.66 -14.06 7.21
CA LEU A 92 5.69 -14.84 6.53
C LEU A 92 6.54 -13.88 5.71
N VAL A 93 7.83 -13.77 6.04
CA VAL A 93 8.78 -12.99 5.24
C VAL A 93 9.55 -13.95 4.37
N TRP A 94 9.53 -13.71 3.08
CA TRP A 94 10.30 -14.47 2.09
C TRP A 94 11.29 -13.54 1.39
#